data_AF-A0A849R8P3-F1
#
_entry.id   AF-A0A849R8P3-F1
#
_cell.length_a   1.000
_cell.length_b   1.000
_cell.length_c   1.000
_cell.angle_alpha   90.00
_cell.angle_beta   90.00
_cell.angle_gamma   90.00
#
_symmetry.space_group_name_H-M   'P 1'
#
loop_
_entity.id
_entity.type
_entity.pdbx_description
1 polymer ?
#
loop_
_entity_poly.entity_id
_entity_poly.type
_entity_poly.pdbx_seq_one_letter_code
_entity_poly.pdbx_strand_id
1 'polypeptide(L)'
;MSREGEGTTNTTPKKPRRRTVKPIPDDAFSNRQLSLFQEFLGDNGGLSNAVDLWDNTPRFSITRRKQEQLRINGGFLPISTLNFKYEQIPFVAEIRPARLKLYAKDSKETGETIEFYPSAREELIEHALRKIAIEQQAGFFDKPDLRSGCRFSLYQLRRHLEDQGHALRYDELIEGLEILFRSEIDIKAEGQTHDIEGSGTYLT
;
A
#
# COMPACT_ATOMS: atom_id res chain seq x y z
N MET A 1 50.00 8.05 -43.60
CA MET A 1 50.51 7.26 -42.45
C MET A 1 50.45 8.21 -41.27
N SER A 2 49.69 8.04 -40.18
CA SER A 2 49.12 6.84 -39.57
C SER A 2 47.87 7.21 -38.76
N ARG A 3 47.00 6.20 -38.56
CA ARG A 3 45.82 6.18 -37.67
C ARG A 3 46.25 5.97 -36.21
N GLU A 4 45.56 6.61 -35.28
CA GLU A 4 45.24 6.14 -33.92
C GLU A 4 43.96 6.92 -33.51
N GLY A 5 42.91 6.41 -32.89
CA GLY A 5 42.57 5.13 -32.30
C GLY A 5 41.32 5.40 -31.45
N GLU A 6 40.20 4.75 -31.75
CA GLU A 6 38.92 4.89 -31.04
C GLU A 6 39.03 4.41 -29.58
N GLY A 7 38.38 5.14 -28.67
CA GLY A 7 38.18 4.74 -27.29
C GLY A 7 36.77 5.10 -26.84
N THR A 8 35.77 4.36 -27.35
CA THR A 8 34.38 4.46 -26.91
C THR A 8 34.23 3.83 -25.52
N THR A 9 34.01 4.66 -24.50
CA THR A 9 33.74 4.20 -23.14
C THR A 9 32.30 3.71 -23.04
N ASN A 10 32.16 2.39 -23.11
CA ASN A 10 30.92 1.65 -22.96
C ASN A 10 30.43 1.75 -21.51
N THR A 11 29.47 2.64 -21.23
CA THR A 11 28.88 2.79 -19.89
C THR A 11 27.59 1.98 -19.80
N THR A 12 27.71 0.75 -19.34
CA THR A 12 26.57 -0.14 -19.02
C THR A 12 25.70 0.49 -17.92
N PRO A 13 24.36 0.53 -18.05
CA PRO A 13 23.48 1.12 -17.04
C PRO A 13 23.47 0.28 -15.75
N LYS A 14 23.84 0.91 -14.63
CA LYS A 14 23.78 0.31 -13.28
C LYS A 14 22.33 0.01 -12.90
N LYS A 15 22.02 -1.26 -12.63
CA LYS A 15 20.75 -1.69 -12.02
C LYS A 15 20.52 -0.94 -10.69
N PRO A 16 19.28 -0.54 -10.37
CA PRO A 16 18.99 0.15 -9.12
C PRO A 16 19.35 -0.74 -7.92
N ARG A 17 20.15 -0.20 -7.00
CA ARG A 17 20.51 -0.88 -5.74
C ARG A 17 19.24 -1.09 -4.92
N ARG A 18 18.83 -2.35 -4.71
CA ARG A 18 17.80 -2.69 -3.72
C ARG A 18 18.23 -2.12 -2.37
N ARG A 19 17.37 -1.31 -1.75
CA ARG A 19 17.52 -0.92 -0.34
C ARG A 19 17.66 -2.20 0.48
N THR A 20 18.75 -2.32 1.24
CA THR A 20 18.98 -3.44 2.15
C THR A 20 18.09 -3.23 3.37
N VAL A 21 16.90 -3.83 3.35
CA VAL A 21 16.03 -3.88 4.53
C VAL A 21 16.67 -4.86 5.53
N LYS A 22 16.77 -4.47 6.81
CA LYS A 22 17.26 -5.35 7.89
C LYS A 22 16.44 -6.64 7.90
N PRO A 23 17.08 -7.83 7.90
CA PRO A 23 16.36 -9.10 7.90
C PRO A 23 15.45 -9.19 9.12
N ILE A 24 14.26 -9.76 8.92
CA ILE A 24 13.26 -9.94 9.97
C ILE A 24 13.66 -11.19 10.77
N PRO A 25 13.79 -11.12 12.10
CA PRO A 25 14.07 -12.29 12.93
C PRO A 25 12.97 -13.36 12.85
N ASP A 26 13.32 -14.64 12.95
CA ASP A 26 12.34 -15.74 12.87
C ASP A 26 11.32 -15.71 14.02
N ASP A 27 11.71 -15.21 15.19
CA ASP A 27 10.81 -15.01 16.34
C ASP A 27 9.78 -13.89 16.09
N ALA A 28 10.01 -12.96 15.15
CA ALA A 28 9.02 -11.95 14.79
C ALA A 28 7.78 -12.56 14.08
N PHE A 29 7.93 -13.74 13.47
CA PHE A 29 6.84 -14.52 12.87
C PHE A 29 6.10 -15.39 13.90
N SER A 30 6.67 -15.61 15.09
CA SER A 30 6.05 -16.40 16.17
C SER A 30 4.90 -15.66 16.89
N ASN A 31 4.38 -14.59 16.30
CA ASN A 31 3.77 -13.49 17.03
C ASN A 31 2.47 -13.87 17.77
N ARG A 32 2.50 -13.72 19.09
CA ARG A 32 1.32 -13.77 19.97
C ARG A 32 0.26 -12.71 19.63
N GLN A 33 0.63 -11.59 18.99
CA GLN A 33 -0.33 -10.56 18.57
C GLN A 33 -1.05 -10.86 17.24
N LEU A 34 -0.40 -11.55 16.29
CA LEU A 34 -1.09 -12.07 15.10
C LEU A 34 -1.96 -13.28 15.43
N SER A 35 -1.58 -14.08 16.42
CA SER A 35 -2.48 -15.07 17.02
C SER A 35 -3.57 -14.41 17.87
N LEU A 36 -3.34 -13.24 18.48
CA LEU A 36 -4.43 -12.41 19.02
C LEU A 36 -5.38 -12.00 17.90
N PHE A 37 -4.94 -11.56 16.71
CA PHE A 37 -5.83 -11.32 15.56
C PHE A 37 -6.63 -12.57 15.11
N GLN A 38 -6.11 -13.79 15.35
CA GLN A 38 -6.82 -15.05 15.10
C GLN A 38 -7.81 -15.40 16.24
N GLU A 39 -7.49 -15.09 17.50
CA GLU A 39 -8.37 -15.21 18.67
C GLU A 39 -9.36 -14.04 18.83
N PHE A 40 -9.15 -12.94 18.11
CA PHE A 40 -9.88 -11.66 18.21
C PHE A 40 -11.32 -11.70 17.69
N LEU A 41 -11.78 -12.85 17.17
CA LEU A 41 -13.22 -13.13 17.10
C LEU A 41 -13.87 -13.31 18.49
N GLY A 42 -13.09 -13.19 19.58
CA GLY A 42 -13.54 -13.09 20.97
C GLY A 42 -12.85 -11.95 21.75
N ASP A 43 -13.60 -10.87 21.95
CA ASP A 43 -13.59 -9.88 23.04
C ASP A 43 -12.25 -9.44 23.67
N ASN A 44 -11.78 -8.21 23.34
CA ASN A 44 -11.05 -7.28 24.25
C ASN A 44 -10.76 -5.90 23.58
N GLY A 45 -11.48 -4.86 24.03
CA GLY A 45 -11.75 -3.57 23.34
C GLY A 45 -10.69 -2.46 23.32
N GLY A 46 -9.40 -2.77 23.11
CA GLY A 46 -8.34 -1.73 23.01
C GLY A 46 -7.71 -1.56 21.62
N LEU A 47 -7.17 -2.65 21.06
CA LEU A 47 -6.61 -2.70 19.69
C LEU A 47 -7.71 -2.93 18.64
N SER A 48 -8.86 -3.44 19.09
CA SER A 48 -10.11 -3.57 18.35
C SER A 48 -10.48 -2.29 17.61
N ASN A 49 -10.42 -1.16 18.30
CA ASN A 49 -11.01 0.08 17.83
C ASN A 49 -10.21 0.68 16.67
N ALA A 50 -8.89 0.47 16.61
CA ALA A 50 -8.06 0.99 15.54
C ALA A 50 -8.26 0.22 14.22
N VAL A 51 -8.34 -1.11 14.30
CA VAL A 51 -8.59 -1.97 13.13
C VAL A 51 -10.01 -1.80 12.63
N ASP A 52 -10.98 -1.76 13.56
CA ASP A 52 -12.38 -1.53 13.24
C ASP A 52 -12.61 -0.13 12.66
N LEU A 53 -12.00 0.92 13.22
CA LEU A 53 -12.00 2.27 12.62
C LEU A 53 -11.40 2.25 11.21
N TRP A 54 -10.28 1.56 11.01
CA TRP A 54 -9.61 1.46 9.71
C TRP A 54 -10.45 0.72 8.66
N ASP A 55 -11.18 -0.32 9.05
CA ASP A 55 -12.06 -1.08 8.16
C ASP A 55 -13.38 -0.34 7.86
N ASN A 56 -13.86 0.48 8.79
CA ASN A 56 -15.03 1.35 8.57
C ASN A 56 -14.69 2.66 7.84
N THR A 57 -13.41 3.00 7.67
CA THR A 57 -13.01 4.19 6.93
C THR A 57 -13.23 3.98 5.43
N PRO A 58 -13.95 4.87 4.70
CA PRO A 58 -14.30 4.69 3.28
C PRO A 58 -13.11 4.98 2.32
N ARG A 59 -11.95 4.40 2.61
CA ARG A 59 -10.63 4.71 2.04
C ARG A 59 -10.43 4.30 0.57
N PHE A 60 -11.30 3.42 0.06
CA PHE A 60 -11.30 2.98 -1.36
C PHE A 60 -12.49 3.51 -2.16
N SER A 61 -13.24 4.49 -1.63
CA SER A 61 -14.49 4.99 -2.22
C SER A 61 -14.34 5.73 -3.55
N ILE A 62 -13.13 6.12 -3.94
CA ILE A 62 -12.87 6.91 -5.15
C ILE A 62 -12.53 5.98 -6.32
N THR A 63 -13.52 5.71 -7.16
CA THR A 63 -13.36 4.85 -8.34
C THR A 63 -12.38 5.43 -9.37
N ARG A 64 -11.73 4.56 -10.16
CA ARG A 64 -10.81 4.97 -11.23
C ARG A 64 -11.43 5.97 -12.22
N ARG A 65 -12.69 5.74 -12.61
CA ARG A 65 -13.45 6.66 -13.45
C ARG A 65 -13.61 8.04 -12.81
N LYS A 66 -13.87 8.10 -11.50
CA LYS A 66 -13.95 9.38 -10.77
C LYS A 66 -12.59 10.06 -10.68
N GLN A 67 -11.51 9.30 -10.50
CA GLN A 67 -10.14 9.84 -10.52
C GLN A 67 -9.82 10.51 -11.87
N GLU A 68 -10.19 9.89 -13.00
CA GLU A 68 -10.01 10.50 -14.33
C GLU A 68 -10.73 11.83 -14.47
N GLN A 69 -11.91 11.99 -13.86
CA GLN A 69 -12.68 13.24 -13.89
C GLN A 69 -12.11 14.32 -12.96
N LEU A 70 -11.52 13.92 -11.83
CA LEU A 70 -10.92 14.83 -10.86
C LEU A 70 -9.51 15.28 -11.24
N ARG A 71 -8.87 14.56 -12.16
CA ARG A 71 -7.49 14.78 -12.55
C ARG A 71 -7.33 16.14 -13.21
N ILE A 72 -6.37 16.91 -12.69
CA ILE A 72 -5.98 18.19 -13.25
C ILE A 72 -4.81 18.01 -14.24
N ASN A 73 -4.42 19.10 -14.90
CA ASN A 73 -3.34 19.12 -15.88
C ASN A 73 -2.08 18.41 -15.37
N GLY A 74 -1.45 17.59 -16.20
CA GLY A 74 -0.20 16.90 -15.85
C GLY A 74 -0.37 15.63 -15.01
N GLY A 75 -1.60 15.13 -14.84
CA GLY A 75 -1.82 13.81 -14.24
C GLY A 75 -2.14 13.82 -12.74
N PHE A 76 -2.19 15.01 -12.12
CA PHE A 76 -2.30 15.17 -10.68
C PHE A 76 -3.73 15.04 -10.15
N LEU A 77 -3.86 14.59 -8.90
CA LEU A 77 -5.08 14.54 -8.13
C LEU A 77 -4.94 15.46 -6.89
N PRO A 78 -6.01 16.13 -6.45
CA PRO A 78 -5.96 16.90 -5.21
C PRO A 78 -5.76 15.98 -3.98
N ILE A 79 -5.73 16.53 -2.77
CA ILE A 79 -5.97 15.71 -1.56
C ILE A 79 -7.48 15.47 -1.48
N SER A 80 -7.91 14.23 -1.23
CA SER A 80 -9.33 13.92 -1.07
C SER A 80 -9.70 13.90 0.41
N THR A 81 -10.66 14.73 0.79
CA THR A 81 -11.23 14.77 2.13
C THR A 81 -12.54 14.00 2.17
N LEU A 82 -12.67 13.05 3.09
CA LEU A 82 -13.85 12.21 3.28
C LEU A 82 -14.36 12.36 4.71
N ASN A 83 -15.61 12.78 4.85
CA ASN A 83 -16.26 12.85 6.15
C ASN A 83 -17.04 11.55 6.38
N PHE A 84 -16.86 10.94 7.54
CA PHE A 84 -17.55 9.71 7.91
C PHE A 84 -17.87 9.71 9.41
N LYS A 85 -18.62 8.70 9.86
CA LYS A 85 -18.96 8.51 11.27
C LYS A 85 -18.57 7.10 11.69
N TYR A 86 -17.95 7.00 12.85
CA TYR A 86 -17.64 5.73 13.52
C TYR A 86 -18.10 5.85 14.97
N GLU A 87 -18.93 4.90 15.44
CA GLU A 87 -19.53 4.94 16.78
C GLU A 87 -20.20 6.28 17.15
N GLN A 88 -20.88 6.92 16.19
CA GLN A 88 -21.50 8.26 16.31
C GLN A 88 -20.52 9.43 16.47
N ILE A 89 -19.22 9.18 16.48
CA ILE A 89 -18.18 10.21 16.45
C ILE A 89 -17.92 10.59 14.98
N PRO A 90 -18.00 11.88 14.62
CA PRO A 90 -17.62 12.34 13.28
C PRO A 90 -16.10 12.27 13.11
N PHE A 91 -15.66 11.81 11.94
CA PHE A 91 -14.27 11.73 11.53
C PHE A 91 -14.07 12.33 10.14
N VAL A 92 -12.85 12.80 9.91
CA VAL A 92 -12.35 13.24 8.61
C VAL A 92 -11.16 12.37 8.23
N ALA A 93 -11.21 11.80 7.02
CA ALA A 93 -10.08 11.13 6.39
C ALA A 93 -9.54 11.98 5.23
N GLU A 94 -8.26 12.33 5.26
CA GLU A 94 -7.55 12.97 4.17
C GLU A 94 -6.68 11.95 3.45
N ILE A 95 -6.90 11.75 2.15
CA ILE A 95 -6.17 10.78 1.34
C ILE A 95 -5.26 11.54 0.36
N ARG A 96 -3.96 11.29 0.45
CA ARG A 96 -2.97 11.77 -0.52
C ARG A 96 -2.75 10.73 -1.62
N PRO A 97 -2.82 11.13 -2.90
CA PRO A 97 -2.69 10.19 -4.00
C PRO A 97 -1.25 9.69 -4.14
N ALA A 98 -1.11 8.46 -4.63
CA ALA A 98 0.17 7.89 -5.03
C ALA A 98 0.61 8.45 -6.38
N ARG A 99 1.81 9.04 -6.43
CA ARG A 99 2.44 9.47 -7.69
C ARG A 99 3.31 8.36 -8.28
N LEU A 100 2.91 7.88 -9.46
CA LEU A 100 3.61 6.84 -10.22
C LEU A 100 4.25 7.45 -11.47
N LYS A 101 5.38 6.86 -11.90
CA LYS A 101 6.05 7.24 -13.15
C LYS A 101 5.43 6.49 -14.32
N LEU A 102 5.29 7.15 -15.46
CA LEU A 102 4.88 6.50 -16.69
C LEU A 102 6.09 5.92 -17.44
N TYR A 103 5.90 4.70 -17.93
CA TYR A 103 6.85 3.98 -18.76
C TYR A 103 6.29 3.85 -20.17
N ALA A 104 7.11 4.17 -21.16
CA ALA A 104 6.78 3.92 -22.56
C ALA A 104 6.80 2.41 -22.86
N LYS A 105 6.23 2.01 -24.01
CA LYS A 105 6.16 0.60 -24.44
C LYS A 105 7.53 -0.09 -24.51
N ASP A 106 8.61 0.68 -24.65
CA ASP A 106 10.00 0.21 -24.67
C ASP A 106 10.67 0.22 -23.28
N SER A 107 9.88 0.33 -22.20
CA SER A 107 10.33 0.39 -20.80
C SER A 107 11.20 1.59 -20.45
N LYS A 108 11.24 2.64 -21.29
CA LYS A 108 11.90 3.90 -20.94
C LYS A 108 10.96 4.78 -20.12
N GLU A 109 11.49 5.39 -19.06
CA GLU A 109 10.76 6.42 -18.31
C GLU A 109 10.47 7.60 -19.26
N THR A 110 9.20 8.01 -19.36
CA THR A 110 8.82 9.17 -20.17
C THR A 110 9.14 10.49 -19.46
N GLY A 111 9.43 10.44 -18.16
CA GLY A 111 9.55 11.60 -17.28
C GLY A 111 8.20 12.13 -16.80
N GLU A 112 7.10 11.61 -17.33
CA GLU A 112 5.75 11.98 -16.91
C GLU A 112 5.31 11.16 -15.69
N THR A 113 4.42 11.74 -14.90
CA THR A 113 3.84 11.10 -13.73
C THR A 113 2.33 11.14 -13.77
N ILE A 114 1.72 10.16 -13.13
CA ILE A 114 0.27 10.08 -12.98
C ILE A 114 -0.05 9.77 -11.52
N GLU A 115 -1.08 10.40 -10.99
CA GLU A 115 -1.52 10.20 -9.62
C GLU A 115 -2.78 9.35 -9.54
N PHE A 116 -2.84 8.52 -8.50
CA PHE A 116 -3.95 7.63 -8.23
C PHE A 116 -4.29 7.62 -6.75
N TYR A 117 -5.58 7.59 -6.42
CA TYR A 117 -6.00 7.13 -5.09
C TYR A 117 -6.14 5.60 -5.08
N PRO A 118 -5.99 4.96 -3.92
CA PRO A 118 -6.41 3.58 -3.75
C PRO A 118 -7.89 3.44 -4.12
N SER A 119 -8.22 2.37 -4.84
CA SER A 119 -9.57 2.07 -5.33
C SER A 119 -9.92 0.60 -5.11
N ALA A 120 -11.07 0.14 -5.63
CA ALA A 120 -11.54 -1.23 -5.46
C ALA A 120 -10.48 -2.33 -5.78
N ARG A 121 -9.60 -2.13 -6.76
CA ARG A 121 -8.52 -3.09 -7.05
C ARG A 121 -7.51 -3.16 -5.91
N GLU A 122 -7.12 -2.01 -5.36
CA GLU A 122 -6.19 -1.91 -4.25
C GLU A 122 -6.79 -2.47 -2.95
N GLU A 123 -8.09 -2.30 -2.75
CA GLU A 123 -8.84 -2.94 -1.64
C GLU A 123 -8.75 -4.47 -1.70
N LEU A 124 -8.97 -5.06 -2.88
CA LEU A 124 -8.87 -6.51 -3.07
C LEU A 124 -7.45 -7.02 -2.80
N ILE A 125 -6.43 -6.28 -3.25
CA ILE A 125 -5.03 -6.60 -3.00
C ILE A 125 -4.73 -6.56 -1.50
N GLU A 126 -5.20 -5.53 -0.80
CA GLU A 126 -4.99 -5.35 0.64
C GLU A 126 -5.68 -6.46 1.45
N HIS A 127 -6.93 -6.80 1.13
CA HIS A 127 -7.63 -7.94 1.74
C HIS A 127 -6.91 -9.27 1.50
N ALA A 128 -6.41 -9.51 0.29
CA ALA A 128 -5.65 -10.73 -0.01
C ALA A 128 -4.34 -10.79 0.79
N LEU A 129 -3.66 -9.66 0.97
CA LEU A 129 -2.46 -9.57 1.82
C LEU A 129 -2.77 -9.87 3.29
N ARG A 130 -3.86 -9.33 3.84
CA ARG A 130 -4.30 -9.66 5.22
C ARG A 130 -4.56 -11.15 5.37
N LYS A 131 -5.25 -11.75 4.40
CA LYS A 131 -5.54 -13.19 4.41
C LYS A 131 -4.26 -14.02 4.40
N ILE A 132 -3.31 -13.70 3.52
CA ILE A 132 -2.00 -14.39 3.46
C ILE A 132 -1.25 -14.26 4.79
N ALA A 133 -1.26 -13.06 5.38
CA ALA A 133 -0.60 -12.81 6.66
C ALA A 133 -1.12 -13.73 7.76
N ILE A 134 -2.44 -13.97 7.79
CA ILE A 134 -3.13 -14.78 8.79
C ILE A 134 -3.00 -16.28 8.49
N GLU A 135 -3.40 -16.74 7.30
CA GLU A 135 -3.56 -18.16 6.99
C GLU A 135 -2.22 -18.90 6.84
N GLN A 136 -1.17 -18.21 6.42
CA GLN A 136 0.14 -18.82 6.12
C GLN A 136 1.18 -18.54 7.20
N GLN A 137 0.77 -17.96 8.35
CA GLN A 137 1.68 -17.42 9.36
C GLN A 137 2.79 -16.55 8.75
N ALA A 138 2.44 -15.85 7.66
CA ALA A 138 3.35 -15.03 6.89
C ALA A 138 3.45 -13.61 7.45
N GLY A 139 2.53 -13.23 8.34
CA GLY A 139 2.58 -11.98 9.09
C GLY A 139 3.74 -11.98 10.10
N PHE A 140 4.35 -10.81 10.29
CA PHE A 140 5.34 -10.59 11.34
C PHE A 140 5.10 -9.26 12.04
N PHE A 141 5.57 -9.17 13.28
CA PHE A 141 5.70 -7.91 14.01
C PHE A 141 7.02 -7.89 14.80
N ASP A 142 7.96 -7.12 14.29
CA ASP A 142 9.30 -6.91 14.83
C ASP A 142 9.27 -5.80 15.88
N LYS A 143 9.08 -6.19 17.15
CA LYS A 143 8.90 -5.28 18.29
C LYS A 143 10.03 -4.25 18.46
N PRO A 144 11.33 -4.60 18.37
CA PRO A 144 12.43 -3.64 18.50
C PRO A 144 12.35 -2.46 17.53
N ASP A 145 11.93 -2.71 16.29
CA ASP A 145 11.85 -1.69 15.25
C ASP A 145 10.40 -1.20 15.03
N LEU A 146 9.43 -1.72 15.81
CA LEU A 146 7.98 -1.51 15.66
C LEU A 146 7.48 -1.72 14.22
N ARG A 147 8.04 -2.70 13.50
CA ARG A 147 7.69 -2.99 12.11
C ARG A 147 6.71 -4.15 12.05
N SER A 148 5.59 -3.98 11.37
CA SER A 148 4.68 -5.08 11.04
C SER A 148 4.63 -5.29 9.54
N GLY A 149 4.28 -6.48 9.09
CA GLY A 149 4.11 -6.73 7.66
C GLY A 149 3.79 -8.18 7.34
N CYS A 150 3.78 -8.52 6.05
CA CYS A 150 3.52 -9.86 5.55
C CYS A 150 4.62 -10.27 4.56
N ARG A 151 5.12 -11.49 4.68
CA ARG A 151 6.05 -12.09 3.72
C ARG A 151 5.28 -12.86 2.66
N PHE A 152 5.34 -12.41 1.41
CA PHE A 152 4.66 -13.07 0.30
C PHE A 152 5.48 -13.02 -0.98
N SER A 153 5.14 -13.87 -1.94
CA SER A 153 5.57 -13.75 -3.33
C SER A 153 4.43 -13.20 -4.20
N LEU A 154 4.78 -12.49 -5.27
CA LEU A 154 3.79 -11.99 -6.23
C LEU A 154 2.95 -13.12 -6.83
N TYR A 155 3.53 -14.30 -7.01
CA TYR A 155 2.81 -15.48 -7.49
C TYR A 155 1.74 -15.92 -6.49
N GLN A 156 2.07 -16.04 -5.20
CA GLN A 156 1.11 -16.41 -4.15
C GLN A 156 -0.05 -15.41 -4.09
N LEU A 157 0.26 -14.10 -4.07
CA LEU A 157 -0.77 -13.06 -4.01
C LEU A 157 -1.69 -13.10 -5.22
N ARG A 158 -1.12 -13.24 -6.43
CA ARG A 158 -1.89 -13.36 -7.67
C ARG A 158 -2.78 -14.60 -7.66
N ARG A 159 -2.28 -15.76 -7.22
CA ARG A 159 -3.07 -17.00 -7.10
C ARG A 159 -4.25 -16.83 -6.15
N HIS A 160 -4.03 -16.20 -4.99
CA HIS A 160 -5.09 -15.91 -4.05
C HIS A 160 -6.19 -15.04 -4.66
N LEU A 161 -5.81 -14.00 -5.41
CA LEU A 161 -6.77 -13.14 -6.12
C LEU A 161 -7.50 -13.89 -7.24
N GLU A 162 -6.80 -14.73 -8.02
CA GLU A 162 -7.39 -15.60 -9.04
C GLU A 162 -8.43 -16.57 -8.45
N ASP A 163 -8.11 -17.20 -7.32
CA ASP A 163 -8.99 -18.16 -6.65
C ASP A 163 -10.26 -17.49 -6.07
N GLN A 164 -10.25 -16.16 -5.88
CA GLN A 164 -11.42 -15.36 -5.49
C GLN A 164 -12.16 -14.74 -6.69
N GLY A 165 -11.76 -15.06 -7.92
CA GLY A 165 -12.39 -14.53 -9.14
C GLY A 165 -11.86 -13.17 -9.62
N HIS A 166 -10.73 -12.72 -9.06
CA HIS A 166 -10.12 -11.41 -9.35
C HIS A 166 -8.74 -11.57 -10.00
N ALA A 167 -8.67 -12.26 -11.14
CA ALA A 167 -7.42 -12.44 -11.86
C ALA A 167 -6.80 -11.09 -12.27
N LEU A 168 -5.57 -10.84 -11.82
CA LEU A 168 -4.77 -9.67 -12.18
C LEU A 168 -3.49 -10.07 -12.91
N ARG A 169 -3.06 -9.24 -13.85
CA ARG A 169 -1.73 -9.35 -14.45
C ARG A 169 -0.67 -8.87 -13.46
N TYR A 170 0.58 -9.29 -13.66
CA TYR A 170 1.66 -8.95 -12.74
C TYR A 170 1.95 -7.44 -12.68
N ASP A 171 1.87 -6.75 -13.80
CA ASP A 171 2.04 -5.29 -13.86
C ASP A 171 0.90 -4.56 -13.14
N GLU A 172 -0.35 -5.01 -13.29
CA GLU A 172 -1.49 -4.47 -12.56
C GLU A 172 -1.37 -4.69 -11.05
N LEU A 173 -0.86 -5.87 -10.66
CA LEU A 173 -0.61 -6.19 -9.26
C LEU A 173 0.52 -5.35 -8.67
N ILE A 174 1.62 -5.16 -9.41
CA ILE A 174 2.73 -4.31 -9.01
C ILE A 174 2.26 -2.86 -8.89
N GLU A 175 1.50 -2.35 -9.86
CA GLU A 175 0.92 -1.00 -9.83
C GLU A 175 0.01 -0.82 -8.60
N GLY A 176 -0.86 -1.79 -8.30
CA GLY A 176 -1.73 -1.73 -7.12
C GLY A 176 -0.94 -1.71 -5.81
N LEU A 177 0.11 -2.53 -5.70
CA LEU A 177 1.02 -2.52 -4.54
C LEU A 177 1.76 -1.18 -4.42
N GLU A 178 2.22 -0.60 -5.54
CA GLU A 178 2.87 0.71 -5.55
C GLU A 178 1.94 1.83 -5.13
N ILE A 179 0.66 1.77 -5.53
CA ILE A 179 -0.35 2.74 -5.11
C ILE A 179 -0.59 2.64 -3.61
N LEU A 180 -0.84 1.43 -3.08
CA LEU A 180 -1.00 1.23 -1.64
C LEU A 180 0.23 1.68 -0.82
N PHE A 181 1.44 1.45 -1.34
CA PHE A 181 2.68 1.83 -0.67
C PHE A 181 2.93 3.34 -0.68
N ARG A 182 2.52 4.06 -1.74
CA ARG A 182 2.80 5.50 -1.91
C ARG A 182 1.66 6.41 -1.51
N SER A 183 0.46 5.88 -1.36
CA SER A 183 -0.69 6.62 -0.85
C SER A 183 -0.61 6.73 0.66
N GLU A 184 -0.97 7.91 1.15
CA GLU A 184 -1.03 8.23 2.57
C GLU A 184 -2.46 8.58 2.94
N ILE A 185 -2.85 8.23 4.16
CA ILE A 185 -4.15 8.59 4.73
C ILE A 185 -3.95 9.11 6.15
N ASP A 186 -4.59 10.24 6.43
CA ASP A 186 -4.70 10.82 7.76
C ASP A 186 -6.15 10.74 8.21
N ILE A 187 -6.41 10.25 9.42
CA ILE A 187 -7.75 10.14 10.01
C ILE A 187 -7.76 10.96 11.29
N LYS A 188 -8.76 11.83 11.43
CA LYS A 188 -8.92 12.74 12.56
C LYS A 188 -10.35 12.74 13.07
N ALA A 189 -10.54 12.65 14.38
CA ALA A 189 -11.84 12.88 14.99
C ALA A 189 -12.20 14.37 14.95
N GLU A 190 -13.47 14.68 14.69
CA GLU A 190 -14.00 16.04 14.84
C GLU A 190 -14.64 16.19 16.24
N GLY A 191 -13.95 16.81 17.19
CA GLY A 191 -14.56 17.12 18.50
C GLY A 191 -13.58 17.42 19.63
N GLN A 192 -14.05 18.10 20.69
CA GLN A 192 -13.25 18.64 21.79
C GLN A 192 -12.76 17.63 22.85
N THR A 193 -13.12 16.35 22.77
CA THR A 193 -13.02 15.46 23.94
C THR A 193 -11.87 14.47 23.91
N HIS A 194 -11.28 14.14 22.76
CA HIS A 194 -9.98 13.44 22.64
C HIS A 194 -9.45 13.63 21.20
N ASP A 195 -8.22 14.11 21.04
CA ASP A 195 -7.55 14.20 19.74
C ASP A 195 -7.18 12.78 19.28
N ILE A 196 -8.09 12.09 18.59
CA ILE A 196 -7.77 10.85 17.88
C ILE A 196 -7.24 11.26 16.50
N GLU A 197 -5.92 11.24 16.36
CA GLU A 197 -5.24 11.42 15.08
C GLU A 197 -4.43 10.16 14.76
N GLY A 198 -4.54 9.70 13.52
CA GLY A 198 -3.71 8.62 12.98
C GLY A 198 -3.29 8.94 11.55
N SER A 199 -2.01 8.72 11.24
CA SER A 199 -1.47 8.86 9.88
C SER A 199 -0.70 7.61 9.48
N GLY A 200 -0.72 7.28 8.19
CA GLY A 200 0.04 6.15 7.70
C GLY A 200 -0.14 5.88 6.21
N THR A 201 0.70 4.99 5.70
CA THR A 201 0.55 4.37 4.38
C THR A 201 -0.29 3.10 4.49
N TYR A 202 -0.88 2.67 3.38
CA TYR A 202 -1.69 1.44 3.38
C TYR A 202 -0.83 0.18 3.49
N LEU A 203 0.45 0.28 3.12
CA LEU A 203 1.49 -0.74 3.30
C LEU A 203 2.74 -0.11 3.90
N THR A 204 3.33 -0.76 4.89
CA THR A 204 4.56 -0.31 5.60
C THR A 204 5.70 -1.31 5.43
#